data_AF-A0A314YMS2-F1
#
_entry.id   AF-A0A314YMS2-F1
#
_cell.length_a   1.000
_cell.length_b   1.000
_cell.length_c   1.000
_cell.angle_alpha   90.00
_cell.angle_beta   90.00
_cell.angle_gamma   90.00
#
_symmetry.space_group_name_H-M   'P 1'
#
loop_
_entity.id
_entity.type
_entity.pdbx_description
1 polymer ?
#
loop_
_entity_poly.entity_id
_entity_poly.type
_entity_poly.pdbx_seq_one_letter_code
_entity_poly.pdbx_strand_id
1 'polypeptide(L)'
;MERDFDLNNGRECFSCFYDLHLSAARCKCSTDRFSCLKHAKLFCSCAINHRYVLQRHTINELNMLVEALEGRSEAVEVWASEDTTDTHTTRLDRESGMFHKRIKSCDPRET
;
A
#
# COMPACT_ATOMS: atom_id res chain seq x y z
N MET A 1 3.06 1.63 -0.80
CA MET A 1 1.92 0.69 -0.92
C MET A 1 1.44 0.76 -2.37
N GLU A 2 0.95 -0.32 -2.97
CA GLU A 2 0.39 -0.21 -4.33
C GLU A 2 -0.89 0.64 -4.30
N ARG A 3 -1.10 1.50 -5.30
CA ARG A 3 -2.25 2.43 -5.32
C ARG A 3 -3.59 1.72 -5.37
N ASP A 4 -3.63 0.51 -5.90
CA ASP A 4 -4.80 -0.34 -6.03
C ASP A 4 -5.05 -1.27 -4.83
N PHE A 5 -4.25 -1.13 -3.77
CA PHE A 5 -4.29 -1.97 -2.57
C PHE A 5 -5.71 -2.18 -2.00
N ASP A 6 -6.51 -1.12 -1.98
CA ASP A 6 -7.86 -1.02 -1.42
C ASP A 6 -8.91 -0.56 -2.45
N LEU A 7 -8.56 -0.45 -3.74
CA LEU A 7 -9.47 0.07 -4.78
C LEU A 7 -10.62 -0.89 -5.11
N ASN A 8 -10.34 -2.19 -5.19
CA ASN A 8 -11.35 -3.18 -5.57
C ASN A 8 -12.22 -3.59 -4.39
N ASN A 9 -11.57 -3.86 -3.25
CA ASN A 9 -12.23 -4.25 -2.01
C ASN A 9 -11.50 -3.50 -0.89
N GLY A 10 -12.25 -2.75 -0.07
CA GLY A 10 -11.71 -2.13 1.13
C GLY A 10 -10.90 -3.13 1.96
N ARG A 11 -9.77 -2.67 2.49
CA ARG A 11 -8.88 -3.51 3.30
C ARG A 11 -9.10 -3.15 4.76
N GLU A 12 -9.43 -4.15 5.56
CA GLU A 12 -9.75 -3.94 6.97
C GLU A 12 -8.81 -4.73 7.87
N CYS A 13 -8.58 -4.21 9.07
CA CYS A 13 -7.87 -4.94 10.10
C CYS A 13 -8.65 -6.21 10.48
N PHE A 14 -7.98 -7.36 10.48
CA PHE A 14 -8.60 -8.64 10.86
C PHE A 14 -9.28 -8.66 12.25
N SER A 15 -8.87 -7.76 13.17
CA SER A 15 -9.29 -7.80 14.58
C SER A 15 -10.33 -6.74 14.92
N CYS A 16 -10.21 -5.53 14.36
CA CYS A 16 -11.08 -4.41 14.72
C CYS A 16 -11.79 -3.79 13.52
N PHE A 17 -11.67 -4.40 12.34
CA PHE A 17 -12.31 -3.95 11.09
C PHE A 17 -12.00 -2.49 10.72
N TYR A 18 -10.92 -1.93 11.29
CA TYR A 18 -10.46 -0.60 10.96
C TYR A 18 -9.97 -0.56 9.52
N ASP A 19 -10.43 0.42 8.76
CA ASP A 19 -9.99 0.66 7.38
C ASP A 19 -8.48 0.90 7.30
N LEU A 20 -7.84 0.30 6.31
CA LEU A 20 -6.38 0.27 6.17
C LEU A 20 -5.87 1.14 5.01
N HIS A 21 -6.63 2.15 4.60
CA HIS A 21 -6.29 3.04 3.49
C HIS A 21 -4.91 3.70 3.62
N LEU A 22 -4.57 4.17 4.82
CA LEU A 22 -3.32 4.90 5.07
C LEU A 22 -2.13 3.98 5.38
N SER A 23 -2.38 2.92 6.18
CA SER A 23 -1.34 2.00 6.59
C SER A 23 -1.88 0.62 6.99
N ALA A 24 -1.07 -0.40 6.76
CA ALA A 24 -1.35 -1.78 7.12
C ALA A 24 -0.08 -2.49 7.60
N ALA A 25 -0.21 -3.44 8.51
CA ALA A 25 0.85 -4.39 8.84
C ALA A 25 0.51 -5.76 8.25
N ARG A 26 1.51 -6.39 7.62
CA ARG A 26 1.44 -7.77 7.13
C ARG A 26 2.67 -8.57 7.50
N CYS A 27 2.59 -9.88 7.36
CA CYS A 27 3.70 -10.81 7.54
C CYS A 27 3.88 -11.65 6.28
N LYS A 28 5.09 -12.13 6.00
CA LYS A 28 5.35 -13.06 4.88
C LYS A 28 4.56 -14.37 4.98
N CYS A 29 4.05 -14.72 6.16
CA CYS A 29 3.26 -15.93 6.38
C CYS A 29 1.80 -15.85 5.88
N SER A 30 1.31 -14.68 5.44
CA SER A 30 -0.03 -14.52 4.90
C SER A 30 -0.03 -13.48 3.77
N THR A 31 -0.67 -13.84 2.66
CA THR A 31 -0.71 -13.01 1.44
C THR A 31 -1.91 -12.09 1.37
N ASP A 32 -2.98 -12.38 2.12
CA ASP A 32 -4.32 -11.78 1.99
C ASP A 32 -4.88 -11.19 3.29
N ARG A 33 -4.22 -11.42 4.44
CA ARG A 33 -4.64 -10.90 5.74
C ARG A 33 -3.81 -9.68 6.14
N PHE A 34 -4.48 -8.68 6.72
CA PHE A 34 -3.85 -7.44 7.16
C PHE A 34 -4.28 -7.06 8.58
N SER A 35 -3.50 -6.21 9.24
CA SER A 35 -3.85 -5.60 10.52
C SER A 35 -3.56 -4.10 10.50
N CYS A 36 -4.28 -3.34 11.33
CA CYS A 36 -3.86 -1.99 11.66
C CYS A 36 -2.58 -2.06 12.52
N LEU A 37 -1.84 -0.95 12.59
CA LEU A 37 -0.56 -0.90 13.33
C LEU A 37 -0.73 -1.23 14.83
N LYS A 38 -1.88 -0.90 15.42
CA LYS A 38 -2.19 -1.22 16.83
C LYS A 38 -2.31 -2.73 17.08
N HIS A 39 -2.80 -3.49 16.09
CA HIS A 39 -3.00 -4.94 16.19
C HIS A 39 -1.89 -5.76 15.50
N ALA A 40 -0.84 -5.11 14.98
CA ALA A 40 0.27 -5.79 14.29
C ALA A 40 0.96 -6.86 15.14
N LYS A 41 0.99 -6.67 16.48
CA LYS A 41 1.56 -7.66 17.41
C LYS A 41 0.72 -8.94 17.50
N LEU A 42 -0.60 -8.82 17.36
CA LEU A 42 -1.56 -9.93 17.45
C LEU A 42 -1.72 -10.69 16.12
N PHE A 43 -1.09 -10.23 15.04
CA PHE A 43 -1.30 -10.74 13.70
C PHE A 43 -0.90 -12.22 13.53
N CYS A 44 0.26 -12.61 14.05
CA CYS A 44 0.75 -13.98 14.04
C CYS A 44 1.85 -14.20 15.10
N SER A 45 2.37 -15.43 15.22
CA SER A 45 3.48 -15.79 16.12
C SER A 45 4.87 -15.65 15.47
N CYS A 46 4.96 -15.30 14.18
CA CYS A 46 6.25 -15.14 13.49
C CYS A 46 7.09 -14.04 14.14
N ALA A 47 8.42 -14.19 14.08
CA ALA A 47 9.34 -13.16 14.54
C ALA A 47 9.14 -11.82 13.79
N ILE A 48 9.48 -10.71 14.44
CA ILE A 48 9.20 -9.33 13.98
C ILE A 48 9.82 -9.04 12.61
N ASN A 49 10.97 -9.64 12.30
CA ASN A 49 11.69 -9.51 11.03
C ASN A 49 10.93 -10.07 9.81
N HIS A 50 9.90 -10.88 10.03
CA HIS A 50 9.00 -11.35 8.96
C HIS A 50 7.80 -10.43 8.74
N ARG A 51 7.61 -9.44 9.63
CA ARG A 51 6.53 -8.46 9.58
C ARG A 51 7.04 -7.15 8.99
N TYR A 52 6.16 -6.46 8.30
CA TYR A 52 6.47 -5.20 7.66
C TYR A 52 5.22 -4.35 7.52
N VAL A 53 5.46 -3.05 7.50
CA VAL A 53 4.42 -2.03 7.39
C VAL A 53 4.32 -1.60 5.93
N LEU A 54 3.09 -1.55 5.45
CA LEU A 54 2.70 -0.91 4.21
C LEU A 54 2.19 0.47 4.58
N GLN A 55 2.78 1.50 4.00
CA GLN A 55 2.33 2.88 4.14
C GLN A 55 1.98 3.43 2.76
N ARG A 56 0.88 4.18 2.68
CA ARG A 56 0.47 4.90 1.47
C ARG A 56 1.37 6.10 1.22
N HIS A 57 1.70 6.82 2.29
CA HIS A 57 2.65 7.92 2.29
C HIS A 57 3.76 7.69 3.31
N THR A 58 4.96 8.19 3.04
CA THR A 58 6.00 8.31 4.06
C THR A 58 5.63 9.33 5.12
N ILE A 59 6.27 9.26 6.30
CA ILE A 59 6.07 10.29 7.33
C ILE A 59 6.53 11.66 6.82
N ASN A 60 7.58 11.71 5.99
CA ASN A 60 8.06 12.95 5.39
C ASN A 60 7.04 13.54 4.41
N GLU A 61 6.42 12.71 3.57
CA GLU A 61 5.30 13.12 2.71
C GLU A 61 4.13 13.66 3.55
N LEU A 62 3.70 12.94 4.59
CA LEU A 62 2.61 13.41 5.44
C LEU A 62 2.94 14.74 6.14
N ASN A 63 4.19 14.93 6.57
CA ASN A 63 4.63 16.20 7.11
C ASN A 63 4.58 17.29 6.03
N MET A 64 5.05 17.01 4.81
CA MET A 64 4.98 17.93 3.66
C MET A 64 3.55 18.36 3.35
N LEU A 65 2.58 17.45 3.42
CA LEU A 65 1.17 17.79 3.30
C LEU A 65 0.72 18.76 4.40
N VAL A 66 1.14 18.54 5.66
CA VAL A 66 0.84 19.48 6.75
C VAL A 66 1.45 20.85 6.47
N GLU A 67 2.71 20.89 6.04
CA GLU A 67 3.41 22.13 5.66
C GLU A 67 2.65 22.93 4.59
N ALA A 68 2.18 22.22 3.57
CA ALA A 68 1.40 22.79 2.47
C ALA A 68 0.08 23.37 2.98
N LEU A 69 -0.64 22.65 3.84
CA LEU A 69 -1.90 23.09 4.45
C LEU A 69 -1.73 24.27 5.42
N GLU A 70 -0.55 24.42 6.02
CA GLU A 70 -0.17 25.59 6.83
C GLU A 70 0.21 26.81 5.98
N GLY A 71 0.28 26.68 4.65
CA GLY A 71 0.51 27.79 3.72
C GLY A 71 1.96 27.93 3.22
N ARG A 72 2.83 26.92 3.43
CA ARG A 72 4.17 26.92 2.81
C ARG A 72 4.05 26.67 1.31
N SER A 73 4.36 27.70 0.51
CA SER A 73 4.11 27.69 -0.94
C SER A 73 4.99 26.67 -1.66
N GLU A 74 6.23 26.49 -1.20
CA GLU A 74 7.15 25.46 -1.66
C GLU A 74 6.63 24.05 -1.39
N ALA A 75 6.01 23.82 -0.23
CA ALA A 75 5.43 22.52 0.10
C ALA A 75 4.16 22.25 -0.72
N VAL A 76 3.36 23.29 -1.01
CA VAL A 76 2.21 23.18 -1.93
C VAL A 76 2.67 22.78 -3.32
N GLU A 77 3.73 23.40 -3.85
CA GLU A 77 4.26 23.07 -5.18
C GLU A 77 4.76 21.62 -5.23
N VAL A 78 5.51 21.17 -4.22
CA VAL A 78 6.00 19.79 -4.17
C VAL A 78 4.83 18.80 -4.02
N TRP A 79 3.89 19.05 -3.10
CA TRP A 79 2.74 18.15 -2.90
C TRP A 79 1.81 18.10 -4.12
N ALA A 80 1.65 19.21 -4.85
CA ALA A 80 0.82 19.27 -6.04
C ALA A 80 1.50 18.66 -7.28
N SER A 81 2.84 18.67 -7.31
CA SER A 81 3.63 18.06 -8.39
C SER A 81 3.94 16.58 -8.17
N GLU A 82 3.68 16.05 -6.96
CA GLU A 82 3.47 14.62 -6.76
C GLU A 82 2.22 14.18 -7.53
N ASP A 83 2.37 14.04 -8.85
CA ASP A 83 1.62 13.05 -9.59
C ASP A 83 1.88 11.74 -8.84
N THR A 84 0.84 11.10 -8.35
CA THR A 84 0.93 9.89 -7.49
C THR A 84 1.57 8.68 -8.21
N THR A 85 2.31 8.89 -9.31
CA THR A 85 2.75 7.95 -10.32
C THR A 85 4.15 7.38 -10.06
N ASP A 86 4.17 6.05 -9.96
CA ASP A 86 5.18 5.16 -10.52
C ASP A 86 6.65 5.32 -10.08
N THR A 87 6.95 4.91 -8.85
CA THR A 87 8.23 4.19 -8.65
C THR A 87 7.98 2.70 -8.80
N HIS A 88 7.96 2.30 -10.07
CA HIS A 88 8.32 0.98 -10.53
C HIS A 88 9.45 0.45 -9.65
N THR A 89 9.30 -0.79 -9.16
CA THR A 89 10.42 -1.66 -8.80
C THR A 89 11.67 -1.26 -9.60
N THR A 90 12.70 -0.73 -8.93
CA THR A 90 14.05 -0.74 -9.49
C THR A 90 14.45 -2.21 -9.56
N ARG A 91 14.04 -2.86 -10.66
CA ARG A 91 14.62 -4.09 -11.15
C ARG A 91 16.08 -3.76 -11.36
N LEU A 92 16.95 -4.38 -10.57
CA LEU A 92 18.30 -4.61 -11.03
C LEU A 92 18.16 -5.55 -12.22
N ASP A 93 18.26 -4.98 -13.43
CA ASP A 93 18.15 -5.72 -14.67
C ASP A 93 19.27 -6.74 -14.79
N ARG A 94 18.89 -8.03 -14.93
CA ARG A 94 19.29 -8.88 -16.05
C ARG A 94 18.64 -10.26 -15.94
N GLU A 95 17.63 -10.51 -16.77
CA GLU A 95 17.66 -11.52 -17.85
C GLU A 95 16.26 -11.80 -18.41
N SER A 96 16.25 -12.04 -19.73
CA SER A 96 15.11 -12.14 -20.65
C SER A 96 14.09 -13.22 -20.31
N GLY A 97 12.81 -12.92 -20.53
CA GLY A 97 11.77 -13.94 -20.59
C GLY A 97 10.39 -13.35 -20.92
N MET A 98 9.94 -13.56 -22.15
CA MET A 98 8.56 -13.29 -22.60
C MET A 98 7.55 -14.00 -21.68
N PHE A 99 6.60 -13.27 -21.11
CA PHE A 99 5.37 -13.87 -20.57
C PHE A 99 4.14 -13.14 -21.10
N HIS A 100 3.32 -13.91 -21.81
CA HIS A 100 2.07 -13.49 -22.42
C HIS A 100 1.08 -12.96 -21.37
N LYS A 101 0.51 -11.78 -21.64
CA LYS A 101 -0.67 -11.26 -20.93
C LYS A 101 -1.83 -12.23 -21.18
N ARG A 102 -2.33 -12.87 -20.11
CA ARG A 102 -3.64 -13.55 -20.13
C ARG A 102 -4.63 -12.65 -19.40
N ILE A 103 -5.29 -11.78 -20.15
CA ILE A 103 -6.48 -11.07 -19.68
C ILE A 103 -7.55 -12.14 -19.46
N LYS A 104 -7.95 -12.39 -18.21
CA LYS A 104 -9.19 -13.10 -17.92
C LYS A 104 -10.30 -12.06 -17.89
N SER A 105 -11.19 -12.09 -18.87
CA SER A 105 -12.44 -11.35 -18.82
C SER A 105 -13.33 -11.94 -17.72
N CYS A 106 -13.86 -11.08 -16.83
CA CYS A 106 -14.99 -11.47 -15.99
C CYS A 106 -16.26 -11.51 -16.86
N ASP A 107 -16.96 -12.63 -16.85
CA ASP A 107 -18.25 -12.81 -17.50
C ASP A 107 -19.37 -12.43 -16.50
N PRO A 108 -20.27 -11.48 -16.83
CA PRO A 108 -21.31 -11.06 -15.92
C PRO A 108 -22.57 -11.90 -16.14
N ARG A 109 -22.65 -13.03 -15.41
CA ARG A 109 -23.90 -13.67 -14.96
C ARG A 109 -23.59 -14.97 -14.24
N GLU A 110 -23.84 -15.00 -12.94
CA GLU A 110 -24.52 -16.10 -12.27
C GLU A 110 -24.96 -15.61 -10.87
N THR A 111 -26.29 -15.48 -10.76
CA THR A 111 -27.20 -15.32 -9.60
C THR A 111 -26.65 -14.98 -8.23
#